data_AF-A0A9D6W6W1-F1
#
_entry.id   AF-A0A9D6W6W1-F1
#
_cell.length_a   1.000
_cell.length_b   1.000
_cell.length_c   1.000
_cell.angle_alpha   90.00
_cell.angle_beta   90.00
_cell.angle_gamma   90.00
#
_symmetry.space_group_name_H-M   'P 1'
#
loop_
_entity.id
_entity.type
_entity.pdbx_description
1 polymer ?
#
loop_
_entity_poly.entity_id
_entity_poly.type
_entity_poly.pdbx_seq_one_letter_code
_entity_poly.pdbx_strand_id
1 'polypeptide(L)' 'MADEPNPSEGPRPRRRKREYECCCCRRQVAFCWSCTCGFSICQECMDENAWGMTCNFVTWTCPDCGASNSYANQ' A
#
# COMPACT_ATOMS: atom_id res chain seq x y z
N MET A 1 -31.05 -39.79 16.75
CA MET A 1 -29.86 -39.69 15.89
C MET A 1 -29.11 -38.45 16.32
N ALA A 2 -27.88 -38.58 16.81
CA ALA A 2 -27.06 -37.45 17.27
C ALA A 2 -26.31 -36.87 16.06
N ASP A 3 -26.42 -35.56 15.86
CA ASP A 3 -25.72 -34.80 14.81
C ASP A 3 -24.40 -34.28 15.40
N GLU A 4 -23.28 -34.71 14.81
CA GLU A 4 -21.92 -34.51 15.30
C GLU A 4 -21.33 -33.23 14.67
N PRO A 5 -20.89 -32.22 15.44
CA PRO A 5 -20.36 -30.98 14.84
C PRO A 5 -18.93 -31.16 14.32
N ASN A 6 -18.73 -30.84 13.03
CA ASN A 6 -17.47 -30.95 12.31
C ASN A 6 -16.42 -29.92 12.80
N PRO A 7 -15.20 -30.33 13.23
CA PRO A 7 -14.22 -29.43 13.87
C PRO A 7 -13.29 -28.64 12.91
N SER A 8 -13.66 -28.41 11.65
CA SER A 8 -12.67 -27.98 10.63
C SER A 8 -12.55 -26.46 10.36
N GLU A 9 -13.32 -25.60 11.02
CA GLU A 9 -13.31 -24.16 10.74
C GLU A 9 -12.58 -23.34 11.82
N GLY A 10 -11.26 -23.52 11.89
CA GLY A 10 -10.40 -22.62 12.65
C GLY A 10 -10.43 -21.19 12.08
N PRO A 11 -10.38 -20.14 12.93
CA PRO A 11 -10.42 -18.76 12.47
C PRO A 11 -9.27 -18.47 11.50
N ARG A 12 -9.60 -18.06 10.27
CA ARG A 12 -8.61 -17.66 9.26
C ARG A 12 -7.67 -16.59 9.85
N PRO A 13 -6.34 -16.72 9.73
CA PRO A 13 -5.42 -15.73 10.26
C PRO A 13 -5.72 -14.39 9.63
N ARG A 14 -6.19 -13.45 10.44
CA ARG A 14 -6.39 -12.05 10.03
C ARG A 14 -5.03 -11.53 9.57
N ARG A 15 -4.86 -11.26 8.27
CA ARG A 15 -3.67 -10.57 7.74
C ARG A 15 -3.49 -9.30 8.57
N ARG A 16 -2.41 -9.26 9.36
CA ARG A 16 -2.05 -8.07 10.14
C ARG A 16 -1.98 -6.89 9.17
N LYS A 17 -2.73 -5.82 9.45
CA LYS A 17 -2.62 -4.58 8.70
C LYS A 17 -1.17 -4.12 8.86
N ARG A 18 -0.40 -4.14 7.78
CA ARG A 18 0.95 -3.58 7.78
C ARG A 18 0.79 -2.07 7.80
N GLU A 19 1.18 -1.46 8.90
CA GLU A 19 1.34 -0.01 8.95
C GLU A 19 2.63 0.35 8.22
N TYR A 20 2.52 1.26 7.25
CA TYR A 20 3.64 1.74 6.46
C TYR A 20 3.99 3.17 6.90
N GLU A 21 5.28 3.51 6.92
CA GLU A 21 5.73 4.87 7.19
C GLU A 21 5.94 5.62 5.87
N CYS A 22 5.39 6.82 5.76
CA CYS A 22 5.62 7.70 4.61
C CYS A 22 6.96 8.43 4.74
N CYS A 23 7.82 8.39 3.72
CA CYS A 23 9.09 9.12 3.73
C CYS A 23 8.91 10.64 3.70
N CYS A 24 7.82 11.16 3.12
CA CYS A 24 7.57 12.61 3.05
C CYS A 24 7.10 13.19 4.39
N CYS A 25 6.06 12.61 4.99
CA CYS A 25 5.44 13.17 6.20
C CYS A 25 5.73 12.38 7.49
N ARG A 26 6.43 11.24 7.38
CA ARG A 26 6.79 10.32 8.48
C ARG A 26 5.62 9.88 9.34
N ARG A 27 4.41 9.88 8.76
CA ARG A 27 3.21 9.34 9.39
C ARG A 27 3.11 7.84 9.11
N GLN A 28 2.64 7.11 10.11
CA GLN A 28 2.21 5.74 9.95
C GLN A 28 0.81 5.72 9.33
N VAL A 29 0.70 5.09 8.18
CA VAL A 29 -0.54 5.01 7.41
C VAL A 29 -0.86 3.56 7.09
N ALA A 30 -2.15 3.27 6.93
CA ALA A 30 -2.59 1.94 6.52
C ALA A 30 -2.20 1.63 5.06
N PHE A 31 -1.84 2.65 4.28
CA PHE A 31 -1.58 2.56 2.85
C PHE A 31 -0.48 3.52 2.42
N CYS A 32 0.62 2.96 1.92
CA CYS A 32 1.68 3.68 1.21
C CYS A 32 1.92 3.05 -0.15
N TRP A 33 2.17 3.89 -1.14
CA TRP A 33 2.81 3.51 -2.39
C TRP A 33 4.30 3.27 -2.12
N SER A 34 4.81 2.11 -2.52
CA SER A 34 6.22 1.77 -2.39
C SER A 34 6.88 1.74 -3.76
N CYS A 35 8.05 2.37 -3.86
CA CYS A 35 8.93 2.25 -5.01
C CYS A 35 9.96 1.15 -4.75
N THR A 36 10.44 0.54 -5.83
CA THR A 36 11.53 -0.44 -5.81
C THR A 36 12.85 0.10 -5.26
N CYS A 37 13.06 1.43 -5.25
CA CYS A 37 14.22 2.04 -4.60
C CYS A 37 14.15 2.05 -3.06
N GLY A 38 12.99 1.71 -2.48
CA GLY A 38 12.72 1.76 -1.04
C GLY A 38 11.94 3.00 -0.58
N PHE A 39 11.65 3.95 -1.49
CA PHE A 39 10.83 5.12 -1.18
C PHE A 39 9.37 4.72 -0.95
N SER A 40 8.78 5.23 0.13
CA SER A 40 7.37 4.99 0.48
C SER A 40 6.64 6.32 0.61
N ILE A 41 5.47 6.47 -0.02
CA ILE A 41 4.68 7.71 0.02
C ILE A 41 3.21 7.40 0.30
N CYS A 42 2.61 8.11 1.25
CA CYS A 42 1.19 7.93 1.58
C CYS A 42 0.28 8.50 0.48
N GLN A 43 -0.99 8.07 0.48
CA GLN A 43 -1.98 8.57 -0.46
C GLN A 43 -2.14 10.09 -0.42
N GLU A 44 -2.15 10.72 0.76
CA GLU A 44 -2.25 12.18 0.90
C GLU A 44 -1.10 12.91 0.19
N CYS A 45 0.15 12.57 0.52
CA CYS A 45 1.30 13.20 -0.12
C CYS A 45 1.37 12.89 -1.62
N MET A 46 0.93 11.70 -2.03
CA MET A 46 0.86 11.33 -3.44
C MET A 46 -0.18 12.18 -4.18
N ASP A 47 -1.35 12.45 -3.59
CA ASP A 47 -2.42 13.27 -4.17
C ASP A 47 -2.00 14.75 -4.28
N GLU A 48 -1.39 15.29 -3.22
CA GLU A 48 -0.85 16.65 -3.20
C GLU A 48 0.20 16.89 -4.28
N ASN A 49 0.99 15.87 -4.63
CA ASN A 49 2.03 15.95 -5.65
C ASN A 49 1.63 15.29 -6.98
N ALA A 50 0.42 14.72 -7.10
CA ALA A 50 -0.02 13.98 -8.27
C ALA A 50 -0.02 14.86 -9.53
N TRP A 51 -0.39 16.14 -9.38
CA TRP A 51 -0.38 17.11 -10.47
C TRP A 51 1.00 17.33 -11.10
N GLY A 52 2.09 17.07 -10.36
CA GLY A 52 3.47 17.20 -10.84
C GLY A 52 4.22 15.88 -11.05
N MET A 53 3.77 14.78 -10.42
CA MET A 53 4.49 13.50 -10.39
C MET A 53 3.83 12.41 -11.25
N THR A 54 2.61 12.64 -11.74
CA THR A 54 1.80 11.64 -12.42
C THR A 54 1.31 12.19 -13.75
N CYS A 55 1.63 11.50 -14.85
CA CYS A 55 1.29 11.96 -16.20
C CYS A 55 -0.11 11.48 -16.65
N ASN A 56 -0.63 10.39 -16.08
CA ASN A 56 -1.88 9.76 -16.54
C ASN A 56 -2.77 9.18 -15.42
N PHE A 57 -2.49 9.45 -14.14
CA PHE A 57 -3.12 8.75 -12.99
C PHE A 57 -3.00 7.22 -13.01
N VAL A 58 -2.15 6.67 -13.88
CA VAL A 58 -1.83 5.24 -13.99
C VAL A 58 -0.44 4.93 -13.45
N THR A 59 0.52 5.83 -13.70
CA THR A 59 1.90 5.72 -13.26
C THR A 59 2.34 7.00 -12.58
N TRP A 60 3.22 6.84 -11.58
CA TRP A 60 3.85 7.93 -10.86
C TRP A 60 5.37 7.83 -10.96
N THR A 61 6.03 8.98 -11.07
CA THR A 61 7.49 9.06 -11.12
C THR A 61 8.03 9.26 -9.72
N CYS A 62 8.93 8.38 -9.27
CA CYS A 62 9.55 8.50 -7.96
C CYS A 62 10.46 9.75 -7.90
N PRO A 63 10.37 10.60 -6.87
CA PRO A 63 11.18 11.81 -6.78
C PRO A 63 12.62 11.50 -6.35
N ASP A 64 12.83 10.33 -5.72
CA ASP A 64 14.12 9.91 -5.20
C ASP A 64 15.00 9.27 -6.28
N CYS A 65 14.41 8.39 -7.11
CA CYS A 65 15.15 7.64 -8.13
C CYS A 65 14.73 7.91 -9.59
N GLY A 66 13.67 8.69 -9.82
CA GLY A 66 13.14 8.97 -11.16
C GLY A 66 12.45 7.78 -11.84
N ALA A 67 12.30 6.64 -11.17
CA ALA A 67 11.66 5.46 -11.74
C ALA A 67 10.14 5.66 -11.88
N SER A 68 9.58 5.20 -12.99
CA SER A 68 8.15 5.13 -13.21
C SER A 68 7.58 3.88 -12.52
N ASN A 69 6.74 4.09 -11.53
CA ASN A 69 6.02 3.04 -10.82
C ASN A 69 4.55 3.07 -11.23
N SER A 70 3.94 1.90 -11.36
CA SER A 70 2.50 1.80 -11.60
C SER A 70 1.77 1.82 -10.26
N TYR A 71 0.57 2.43 -10.21
CA TYR A 71 -0.36 2.23 -9.09
C TYR A 71 -0.86 0.76 -8.98
N ALA A 72 -0.38 -0.13 -9.84
CA ALA A 72 -0.95 -1.44 -10.12
C ALA A 72 -0.43 -2.61 -9.26
N ASN A 73 0.19 -2.39 -8.10
CA ASN A 73 0.48 -3.49 -7.18
C ASN A 73 0.29 -3.06 -5.73
N GLN A 74 -0.94 -3.18 -5.25
CA GLN A 74 -1.25 -3.41 -3.83
C GLN A 74 -2.45 -4.32 -3.67
#